data_AF-A0A8T6VF47-F1
#
_entry.id   AF-A0A8T6VF47-F1
#
_cell.length_a   1.000
_cell.length_b   1.000
_cell.length_c   1.000
_cell.angle_alpha   90.00
_cell.angle_beta   90.00
_cell.angle_gamma   90.00
#
_symmetry.space_group_name_H-M   'P 1'
#
loop_
_entity.id
_entity.type
_entity.pdbx_description
1 polymer ?
#
loop_
_entity_poly.entity_id
_entity_poly.type
_entity_poly.pdbx_seq_one_letter_code
_entity_poly.pdbx_strand_id
1 'polypeptide(L)'
;YFDDDCLTLDRNRLIKICKEIVRRDIDVKWMCQARVDNVDQEILEAMKKAGCHYIKYGVESGSQEMLDAMKKGITLEKVRKAFKLTRKVGIKTQAFFLLGLPWETRETV
;
A
#
# COMPACT_ATOMS: atom_id res chain seq x y z
N TYR A 1 -1.59 -13.31 -6.93
CA TYR A 1 -1.76 -12.53 -5.69
C TYR A 1 -0.51 -12.79 -4.86
N PHE A 2 0.22 -11.76 -4.44
CA PHE A 2 1.30 -11.92 -3.46
C PHE A 2 0.69 -11.87 -2.07
N ASP A 3 0.92 -12.92 -1.29
CA ASP A 3 0.32 -13.10 0.04
C ASP A 3 1.22 -12.63 1.19
N ASP A 4 2.36 -12.01 0.87
CA ASP A 4 3.21 -11.33 1.85
C ASP A 4 2.39 -10.28 2.63
N ASP A 5 2.47 -10.29 3.97
CA ASP A 5 1.76 -9.31 4.83
C ASP A 5 2.07 -7.86 4.44
N CYS A 6 3.33 -7.60 4.06
CA CYS A 6 3.77 -6.34 3.48
C CYS A 6 4.84 -6.62 2.42
N LEU A 7 4.43 -6.79 1.16
CA LEU A 7 5.34 -7.09 0.05
C LEU A 7 6.43 -6.02 -0.13
N THR A 8 6.11 -4.77 0.21
CA THR A 8 6.99 -3.60 0.06
C THR A 8 8.00 -3.43 1.20
N LEU A 9 8.00 -4.30 2.20
CA LEU A 9 8.89 -4.19 3.37
C LEU A 9 10.37 -4.26 2.96
N ASP A 10 10.73 -5.22 2.10
CA ASP A 10 12.07 -5.30 1.49
C ASP A 10 12.04 -4.69 0.08
N ARG A 11 12.37 -3.40 0.02
CA ARG A 11 12.46 -2.64 -1.24
C ARG A 11 13.37 -3.32 -2.27
N ASN A 12 14.55 -3.76 -1.83
CA ASN A 12 15.57 -4.29 -2.74
C ASN A 12 15.12 -5.61 -3.36
N ARG A 13 14.52 -6.49 -2.55
CA ARG A 13 13.92 -7.73 -3.05
C ARG A 13 12.78 -7.44 -4.03
N LEU A 14 11.85 -6.54 -3.69
CA LEU A 14 10.73 -6.22 -4.58
C LEU A 14 11.21 -5.65 -5.93
N ILE A 15 12.16 -4.73 -5.93
CA ILE A 15 12.74 -4.20 -7.17
C ILE A 15 13.41 -5.30 -8.00
N LYS A 16 14.12 -6.25 -7.37
CA LYS A 16 14.70 -7.40 -8.09
C LYS A 16 13.61 -8.27 -8.72
N ILE A 17 12.52 -8.56 -8.01
CA ILE A 17 11.37 -9.30 -8.54
C ILE A 17 10.77 -8.57 -9.75
N CYS A 18 10.49 -7.27 -9.63
CA CYS A 18 9.94 -6.48 -10.73
C CYS A 18 10.87 -6.46 -11.95
N LYS A 19 12.19 -6.31 -11.73
CA LYS A 19 13.18 -6.35 -12.80
C LYS A 19 13.21 -7.71 -13.50
N GLU A 20 13.14 -8.81 -12.75
CA GLU A 20 13.14 -10.15 -13.33
C GLU A 20 11.87 -10.47 -14.12
N ILE A 21 10.70 -10.02 -13.65
CA ILE A 21 9.44 -10.16 -14.40
C ILE A 21 9.56 -9.48 -15.77
N VAL A 22 10.04 -8.23 -15.79
CA VAL A 22 10.21 -7.46 -17.02
C VAL A 22 11.31 -8.07 -17.91
N ARG A 23 12.46 -8.45 -17.34
CA ARG A 23 13.59 -9.00 -18.09
C ARG A 23 13.24 -10.31 -18.80
N ARG A 24 12.38 -11.13 -18.18
CA ARG A 24 11.94 -12.42 -18.72
C ARG A 24 10.67 -12.34 -19.57
N ASP A 25 10.14 -11.13 -19.78
CA ASP A 25 8.90 -10.89 -20.52
C ASP A 25 7.72 -11.75 -20.03
N ILE A 26 7.56 -11.85 -18.72
CA ILE A 26 6.48 -12.64 -18.12
C ILE A 26 5.19 -11.82 -18.18
N ASP A 27 4.24 -12.26 -19.00
CA ASP A 27 2.89 -11.69 -19.03
C ASP A 27 2.08 -12.14 -17.81
N VAL A 28 2.12 -11.32 -16.75
CA VAL A 28 1.41 -11.58 -15.51
C VAL A 28 0.76 -10.32 -14.96
N LYS A 29 -0.44 -10.49 -14.39
CA LYS A 29 -1.10 -9.48 -13.58
C LYS A 29 -1.12 -9.92 -12.14
N TRP A 30 -0.70 -9.04 -11.24
CA TRP A 30 -0.71 -9.33 -9.82
C TRP A 30 -1.13 -8.13 -8.96
N MET A 31 -1.41 -8.47 -7.71
CA MET A 31 -1.85 -7.55 -6.68
C MET A 31 -1.22 -7.98 -5.34
N CYS A 32 -1.12 -7.05 -4.40
CA CYS A 32 -0.48 -7.28 -3.11
C CYS A 32 -1.08 -6.41 -2.00
N GLN A 33 -0.64 -6.67 -0.78
CA GLN A 33 -0.81 -5.79 0.37
C GLN A 33 0.46 -4.98 0.61
N ALA A 34 0.29 -3.74 1.06
CA ALA A 34 1.39 -2.84 1.38
C ALA A 34 0.99 -1.87 2.49
N ARG A 35 1.98 -1.21 3.09
CA ARG A 35 1.76 -0.05 3.94
C ARG A 35 2.02 1.24 3.18
N VAL A 36 1.32 2.31 3.55
CA VAL A 36 1.42 3.62 2.88
C VAL A 36 2.79 4.30 3.09
N ASP A 37 3.55 3.89 4.11
CA ASP A 37 4.89 4.40 4.44
C ASP A 37 6.02 3.57 3.79
N ASN A 38 5.71 2.48 3.09
CA ASN A 38 6.67 1.66 2.36
C ASN A 38 6.60 1.85 0.82
N VAL A 39 5.91 2.89 0.35
CA VAL A 39 5.76 3.17 -1.09
C VAL A 39 6.17 4.59 -1.46
N ASP A 40 6.80 4.72 -2.62
CA ASP A 40 7.12 5.97 -3.29
C ASP A 40 6.93 5.83 -4.81
N GLN A 41 7.21 6.90 -5.56
CA GLN A 41 7.01 6.89 -7.00
C GLN A 41 7.84 5.83 -7.72
N GLU A 42 9.12 5.65 -7.34
CA GLU A 42 10.03 4.71 -8.00
C GLU A 42 9.55 3.26 -7.84
N ILE A 43 9.19 2.85 -6.63
CA ILE A 43 8.73 1.47 -6.40
C ILE A 43 7.39 1.22 -7.11
N LEU A 44 6.48 2.20 -7.08
CA LEU A 44 5.17 2.09 -7.72
C LEU A 44 5.27 1.98 -9.25
N GLU A 45 6.18 2.73 -9.87
CA GLU A 45 6.47 2.62 -11.30
C GLU A 45 7.07 1.26 -11.66
N ALA A 46 8.02 0.76 -10.86
CA ALA A 46 8.60 -0.57 -11.04
C ALA A 46 7.55 -1.68 -10.91
N MET A 47 6.68 -1.59 -9.90
CA MET A 47 5.57 -2.51 -9.69
C MET A 47 4.59 -2.46 -10.87
N LYS A 48 4.20 -1.28 -11.33
CA LYS A 48 3.29 -1.12 -12.48
C LYS A 48 3.87 -1.76 -13.74
N LYS A 49 5.14 -1.48 -14.04
CA LYS A 49 5.84 -2.04 -15.21
C LYS A 49 5.91 -3.57 -15.15
N ALA A 50 6.05 -4.13 -13.95
CA ALA A 50 6.08 -5.56 -13.72
C ALA A 50 4.70 -6.23 -13.63
N GLY A 51 3.59 -5.54 -13.92
CA GLY A 51 2.26 -6.14 -13.95
C GLY A 51 1.42 -5.96 -12.69
N CYS A 52 1.86 -5.15 -11.72
CA CYS A 52 1.01 -4.77 -10.59
C CYS A 52 -0.16 -3.93 -11.08
N HIS A 53 -1.38 -4.35 -10.75
CA HIS A 53 -2.59 -3.60 -11.12
C HIS A 53 -3.47 -3.20 -9.94
N TYR A 54 -3.20 -3.70 -8.73
CA TYR A 54 -4.01 -3.43 -7.53
C TYR A 54 -3.19 -3.53 -6.25
N ILE A 55 -3.30 -2.54 -5.36
CA ILE A 55 -2.66 -2.54 -4.04
C ILE A 55 -3.72 -2.32 -2.96
N LYS A 56 -3.69 -3.16 -1.93
CA LYS A 56 -4.48 -3.00 -0.70
C LYS A 56 -3.60 -2.37 0.37
N TYR A 57 -4.05 -1.25 0.94
CA TYR A 57 -3.35 -0.54 2.00
C TYR A 57 -4.07 -0.71 3.33
N GLY A 58 -3.34 -1.14 4.37
CA GLY A 58 -3.81 -1.08 5.75
C GLY A 58 -3.77 0.35 6.28
N VAL A 59 -4.89 1.08 6.12
CA VAL A 59 -5.05 2.46 6.61
C VAL A 59 -5.61 2.47 8.03
N GLU A 60 -6.54 1.56 8.32
CA GLU A 60 -7.21 1.32 9.59
C GLU A 60 -8.18 2.41 10.05
N SER A 61 -7.82 3.69 9.99
CA SER A 61 -8.73 4.78 10.39
C SER A 61 -8.54 6.06 9.58
N GLY A 62 -9.62 6.83 9.45
CA GLY A 62 -9.62 8.19 8.93
C GLY A 62 -9.29 9.26 9.97
N SER A 63 -9.18 8.90 11.26
CA SER A 63 -8.83 9.79 12.36
C SER A 63 -7.37 9.62 12.77
N GLN A 64 -6.61 10.72 12.84
CA GLN A 64 -5.20 10.67 13.27
C GLN A 64 -5.08 10.18 14.72
N GLU A 65 -6.00 10.58 15.59
CA GLU A 65 -6.06 10.13 16.98
C GLU A 65 -6.17 8.61 17.08
N MET A 66 -7.01 8.00 16.24
CA MET A 66 -7.19 6.54 16.21
C MET A 66 -5.95 5.83 15.66
N LEU A 67 -5.30 6.38 14.64
CA LEU A 67 -4.04 5.86 14.11
C LEU A 67 -2.93 5.88 15.17
N ASP A 68 -2.88 6.94 15.97
CA ASP A 68 -1.91 7.11 17.05
C ASP A 68 -2.21 6.15 18.21
N ALA A 69 -3.48 6.00 18.61
CA ALA A 69 -3.93 5.05 19.62
C ALA A 69 -3.62 3.59 19.24
N MET A 70 -3.79 3.22 17.97
CA MET A 70 -3.40 1.91 17.41
C MET A 70 -1.90 1.72 17.26
N LYS A 71 -1.08 2.77 17.50
CA LYS A 71 0.36 2.79 17.21
C LYS A 71 0.66 2.41 15.76
N LYS A 72 -0.21 2.81 14.82
CA LYS A 72 -0.08 2.45 13.40
C LYS A 72 1.18 3.06 12.77
N GLY A 73 1.65 4.21 13.29
CA GLY A 73 2.89 4.87 12.88
C GLY A 73 2.81 5.60 11.54
N ILE A 74 1.61 5.97 11.09
CA ILE A 74 1.38 6.68 9.83
C ILE A 74 0.56 7.96 10.07
N THR A 75 0.66 8.91 9.13
CA THR A 75 -0.17 10.12 9.14
C THR A 75 -1.20 10.09 8.02
N LEU A 76 -2.33 10.77 8.21
CA LEU A 76 -3.33 10.94 7.14
C LEU A 76 -2.76 11.64 5.89
N GLU A 77 -1.75 12.48 6.06
CA GLU A 77 -1.02 13.07 4.94
C GLU A 77 -0.27 12.00 4.12
N LYS A 78 0.47 11.10 4.78
CA LYS A 78 1.15 9.96 4.12
C LYS A 78 0.14 9.08 3.39
N VAL A 79 -1.02 8.81 4.00
CA VAL A 79 -2.11 8.07 3.35
C VAL A 79 -2.54 8.77 2.05
N ARG A 80 -2.91 10.05 2.12
CA ARG A 80 -3.32 10.82 0.93
C ARG A 80 -2.25 10.82 -0.16
N LYS A 81 -0.98 10.99 0.22
CA LYS A 81 0.16 10.98 -0.71
C LYS A 81 0.34 9.62 -1.39
N ALA A 82 0.35 8.52 -0.63
CA ALA A 82 0.50 7.17 -1.17
C ALA A 82 -0.61 6.82 -2.16
N PHE A 83 -1.86 7.12 -1.80
CA PHE A 83 -3.02 6.89 -2.68
C PHE A 83 -2.96 7.75 -3.96
N LYS A 84 -2.54 9.02 -3.85
CA LYS A 84 -2.35 9.91 -5.01
C LYS A 84 -1.28 9.39 -5.96
N LEU A 85 -0.12 8.99 -5.44
CA LEU A 85 0.99 8.43 -6.24
C LEU A 85 0.58 7.11 -6.91
N THR A 86 -0.07 6.21 -6.17
CA THR A 86 -0.49 4.89 -6.69
C THR A 86 -1.48 5.05 -7.86
N ARG A 87 -2.45 5.96 -7.73
CA ARG A 87 -3.37 6.26 -8.83
C ARG A 87 -2.68 6.94 -10.02
N LYS A 88 -1.71 7.83 -9.75
CA LYS A 88 -0.95 8.53 -10.81
C LYS A 88 -0.22 7.55 -11.73
N VAL A 89 0.31 6.44 -11.18
CA VAL A 89 0.96 5.38 -11.98
C VAL A 89 -0.03 4.37 -12.60
N GLY A 90 -1.34 4.56 -12.41
CA GLY A 90 -2.37 3.69 -12.98
C GLY A 90 -2.53 2.34 -12.27
N ILE A 91 -2.27 2.28 -10.96
CA ILE A 91 -2.56 1.12 -10.11
C ILE A 91 -3.84 1.39 -9.31
N LYS A 92 -4.75 0.41 -9.25
CA LYS A 92 -5.97 0.50 -8.43
C LYS A 92 -5.64 0.37 -6.94
N THR A 93 -6.43 0.99 -6.08
CA THR A 93 -6.20 1.03 -4.63
C THR A 93 -7.41 0.60 -3.84
N GLN A 94 -7.18 -0.09 -2.73
CA GLN A 94 -8.16 -0.36 -1.67
C GLN A 94 -7.60 0.08 -0.33
N ALA A 95 -8.45 0.60 0.54
CA ALA A 95 -8.14 0.83 1.94
C ALA A 95 -8.83 -0.23 2.80
N PHE A 96 -8.13 -0.74 3.81
CA PHE A 96 -8.75 -1.41 4.94
C PHE A 96 -9.01 -0.40 6.05
N PHE A 97 -10.18 -0.53 6.69
CA PHE A 97 -10.60 0.25 7.84
C PHE A 97 -11.05 -0.72 8.93
N LEU A 98 -10.72 -0.39 10.17
CA LEU A 98 -11.17 -1.07 11.38
C LEU A 98 -12.13 -0.14 12.09
N LEU A 99 -13.27 -0.67 12.52
CA LEU A 99 -14.32 0.05 13.24
C LEU A 99 -14.64 -0.71 14.53
N GLY A 100 -15.10 0.01 15.55
CA GLY A 100 -15.52 -0.54 16.84
C GLY A 100 -14.38 -0.83 17.81
N LEU A 101 -13.27 -0.09 17.73
CA LEU A 101 -12.19 -0.22 18.71
C LEU A 101 -12.65 0.30 20.09
N PRO A 102 -12.13 -0.23 21.22
CA PRO A 102 -12.59 0.13 22.56
C PRO A 102 -12.51 1.63 22.90
N TRP A 103 -11.65 2.37 22.20
CA TRP A 103 -11.43 3.81 22.33
C TRP A 103 -12.08 4.64 21.22
N GLU A 104 -12.83 4.02 20.31
CA GLU A 104 -13.48 4.71 19.19
C GLU A 104 -14.77 5.40 19.64
N THR A 105 -14.95 6.63 19.19
CA THR A 105 -16.13 7.48 19.41
C THR A 105 -16.89 7.71 18.09
N ARG A 106 -18.10 8.25 18.15
CA ARG A 106 -18.89 8.56 16.94
C ARG A 106 -18.19 9.57 16.03
N GLU A 107 -17.41 10.47 16.62
CA GLU A 107 -16.65 11.51 15.94
C GLU A 107 -15.43 10.94 15.19
N THR A 108 -14.95 9.76 15.60
CA THR A 108 -13.75 9.12 15.04
C THR A 108 -14.05 8.00 14.03
N VAL A 109 -15.33 7.69 13.78
CA VAL A 109 -15.83 6.73 12.77
C VAL A 109 -15.94 7.36 11.39
#